data_AF-A0A416G442-F1
#
_entry.id   AF-A0A416G442-F1
#
_cell.length_a   1.000
_cell.length_b   1.000
_cell.length_c   1.000
_cell.angle_alpha   90.00
_cell.angle_beta   90.00
_cell.angle_gamma   90.00
#
_symmetry.space_group_name_H-M   'P 1'
#
loop_
_entity.id
_entity.type
_entity.pdbx_description
1 polymer ?
#
loop_
_entity_poly.entity_id
_entity_poly.type
_entity_poly.pdbx_seq_one_letter_code
_entity_poly.pdbx_strand_id
1 'polypeptide(L)'
;MTNSKLFLRCFMAGSINLNEPRGYYYGAMTALRNLWGSSYVQIEGKTYKDFSEALSEKEDGNQGDYNEYIKDKADIVFFVIDHGVGDKTVLEYELAVSAFKEKGRPEIVVFCNKNSSDETDVKKLKEKVSDLKQYWVDYKDNSVLEYLFKDYVNRFLIEKKEELGFLNSEVKSLLSIKCQEVVNALVGYLTTIDALCVEVALLKKAWNKYCREYTYALAAMGKEQAADDLCSSVEHYGDEITRISKDFDVNQLKFSSDTLLMVGRYIQDAQELPYCAKNYLTILNEAYQIAQAIVAALKSKQVLNRAMIEAQLDGFQYMCNADVYTVAGVIAQFPTSYHENFHQSSRYWQTLPNGVSLYLKQEDYQRFASREFDQYQRLLDRLSSNIDIQDAELQELKERLDTLANNQIMQPYQPSPIDVSAVVLPDGVEELVEKQVRASHDLWVDSCLKQGWHLDREYSEKKKTNPYLLAFEKLPEEVKANYREQCRANLKMIYALGYTLNTQTGNKKE
;
A
#
# COMPACT_ATOMS: atom_id res chain seq x y z
N MET A 1 -30.68 -28.51 3.48
CA MET A 1 -30.25 -27.36 4.29
C MET A 1 -30.94 -26.14 3.70
N THR A 2 -31.72 -25.42 4.49
CA THR A 2 -32.45 -24.24 4.05
C THR A 2 -31.48 -23.19 3.50
N ASN A 3 -31.67 -22.79 2.24
CA ASN A 3 -30.95 -21.69 1.58
C ASN A 3 -31.21 -20.38 2.32
N SER A 4 -30.51 -20.13 3.42
CA SER A 4 -30.55 -18.85 4.12
C SER A 4 -29.67 -17.86 3.37
N LYS A 5 -30.29 -16.83 2.80
CA LYS A 5 -29.58 -15.69 2.23
C LYS A 5 -28.86 -14.95 3.36
N LEU A 6 -27.56 -14.67 3.19
CA LEU A 6 -26.84 -13.73 4.03
C LEU A 6 -27.38 -12.33 3.72
N PHE A 7 -28.03 -11.72 4.71
CA PHE A 7 -28.58 -10.37 4.58
C PHE A 7 -27.68 -9.43 5.37
N LEU A 8 -26.91 -8.60 4.66
CA LEU A 8 -25.98 -7.64 5.25
C LEU A 8 -26.62 -6.25 5.27
N ARG A 9 -26.76 -5.68 6.46
CA ARG A 9 -27.32 -4.35 6.71
C ARG A 9 -26.23 -3.39 7.14
N CYS A 10 -25.86 -2.49 6.25
CA CYS A 10 -24.91 -1.43 6.52
C CYS A 10 -25.66 -0.13 6.81
N PHE A 11 -25.15 0.66 7.75
CA PHE A 11 -25.64 2.01 8.02
C PHE A 11 -24.48 3.01 7.97
N MET A 12 -24.67 4.14 7.28
CA MET A 12 -23.74 5.28 7.37
C MET A 12 -24.32 6.35 8.30
N ALA A 13 -23.66 6.52 9.44
CA ALA A 13 -23.86 7.57 10.42
C ALA A 13 -22.93 8.76 10.14
N GLY A 14 -23.32 9.95 10.63
CA GLY A 14 -22.54 11.18 10.46
C GLY A 14 -23.42 12.40 10.24
N SER A 15 -22.80 13.58 10.22
CA SER A 15 -23.49 14.88 10.12
C SER A 15 -24.48 14.95 8.96
N ILE A 16 -25.63 15.58 9.16
CA ILE A 16 -26.65 15.77 8.12
C ILE A 16 -26.10 16.50 6.87
N ASN A 17 -25.02 17.26 7.03
CA ASN A 17 -24.38 18.03 5.97
C ASN A 17 -23.53 17.19 5.00
N LEU A 18 -23.25 15.91 5.32
CA LEU A 18 -22.47 14.99 4.48
C LEU A 18 -23.25 14.50 3.25
N ASN A 19 -23.75 15.41 2.41
CA ASN A 19 -24.53 15.04 1.22
C ASN A 19 -23.67 14.31 0.18
N GLU A 20 -22.47 14.82 -0.08
CA GLU A 20 -21.56 14.25 -1.06
C GLU A 20 -21.00 12.88 -0.60
N PRO A 21 -20.42 12.73 0.62
CA PRO A 21 -19.99 11.42 1.12
C PRO A 21 -21.08 10.34 1.10
N ARG A 22 -22.35 10.71 1.34
CA ARG A 22 -23.48 9.76 1.21
C ARG A 22 -23.70 9.27 -0.21
N GLY A 23 -23.47 10.11 -1.22
CA GLY A 23 -23.50 9.70 -2.62
C GLY A 23 -22.48 8.59 -2.90
N TYR A 24 -21.25 8.78 -2.42
CA TYR A 24 -20.18 7.77 -2.53
C TYR A 24 -20.52 6.49 -1.75
N TYR A 25 -21.10 6.61 -0.55
CA TYR A 25 -21.59 5.46 0.20
C TYR A 25 -22.64 4.66 -0.59
N TYR A 26 -23.68 5.29 -1.14
CA TYR A 26 -24.67 4.60 -1.95
C TYR A 26 -24.07 3.98 -3.23
N GLY A 27 -23.11 4.66 -3.85
CA GLY A 27 -22.31 4.14 -4.97
C GLY A 27 -21.58 2.86 -4.58
N ALA A 28 -20.88 2.87 -3.44
CA ALA A 28 -20.19 1.71 -2.88
C ALA A 28 -21.16 0.56 -2.62
N MET A 29 -22.27 0.80 -1.93
CA MET A 29 -23.27 -0.24 -1.63
C MET A 29 -23.90 -0.83 -2.90
N THR A 30 -24.08 -0.01 -3.94
CA THR A 30 -24.60 -0.47 -5.23
C THR A 30 -23.57 -1.33 -5.98
N ALA A 31 -22.31 -0.90 -6.02
CA ALA A 31 -21.21 -1.67 -6.61
C ALA A 31 -21.06 -3.03 -5.92
N LEU A 32 -21.06 -3.04 -4.57
CA LEU A 32 -21.03 -4.25 -3.77
C LEU A 32 -22.24 -5.15 -4.03
N ARG A 33 -23.44 -4.58 -4.16
CA ARG A 33 -24.64 -5.35 -4.50
C ARG A 33 -24.54 -5.96 -5.89
N ASN A 34 -23.94 -5.27 -6.87
CA ASN A 34 -23.73 -5.84 -8.21
C ASN A 34 -22.67 -6.94 -8.19
N LEU A 35 -21.59 -6.75 -7.41
CA LEU A 35 -20.51 -7.72 -7.27
C LEU A 35 -20.96 -8.99 -6.54
N TRP A 36 -21.72 -8.84 -5.46
CA TRP A 36 -22.13 -9.94 -4.58
C TRP A 36 -23.56 -10.39 -4.76
N GLY A 37 -24.36 -9.71 -5.58
CA GLY A 37 -25.79 -9.93 -5.79
C GLY A 37 -26.10 -11.23 -6.51
N SER A 38 -25.74 -12.33 -5.86
CA SER A 38 -26.16 -13.68 -6.22
C SER A 38 -27.38 -14.08 -5.39
N SER A 39 -27.90 -15.29 -5.62
CA SER A 39 -29.02 -15.86 -4.87
C SER A 39 -28.79 -16.00 -3.36
N TYR A 40 -27.62 -15.63 -2.83
CA TYR A 40 -27.17 -15.93 -1.47
C TYR A 40 -26.72 -14.71 -0.64
N VAL A 41 -26.49 -13.54 -1.24
CA VAL A 41 -26.12 -12.31 -0.50
C VAL A 41 -27.03 -11.18 -0.90
N GLN A 42 -27.57 -10.49 0.10
CA GLN A 42 -28.33 -9.27 -0.08
C GLN A 42 -27.71 -8.17 0.76
N ILE A 43 -27.28 -7.09 0.11
CA ILE A 43 -26.66 -5.93 0.76
C ILE A 43 -27.65 -4.77 0.75
N GLU A 44 -28.04 -4.34 1.94
CA GLU A 44 -28.81 -3.14 2.20
C GLU A 44 -27.88 -2.08 2.81
N GLY A 45 -27.81 -0.91 2.19
CA GLY A 45 -27.08 0.24 2.73
C GLY A 45 -28.06 1.36 2.99
N LYS A 46 -28.08 1.88 4.23
CA LYS A 46 -28.96 2.96 4.64
C LYS A 46 -28.22 4.12 5.29
N THR A 47 -28.84 5.28 5.26
CA THR A 47 -28.46 6.48 6.01
C THR A 47 -29.71 7.04 6.69
N TYR A 48 -29.57 8.09 7.50
CA TYR A 48 -30.72 8.78 8.09
C TYR A 48 -31.77 9.23 7.05
N LYS A 49 -31.37 9.47 5.78
CA LYS A 49 -32.28 9.89 4.70
C LYS A 49 -33.26 8.80 4.26
N ASP A 50 -32.97 7.54 4.57
CA ASP A 50 -33.84 6.41 4.25
C ASP A 50 -34.98 6.23 5.26
N PHE A 51 -35.06 7.10 6.28
CA PHE A 51 -36.05 7.07 7.34
C PHE A 51 -36.88 8.36 7.28
N SER A 52 -38.13 8.22 6.83
CA SER A 52 -39.07 9.34 6.66
C SER A 52 -39.79 9.62 7.97
N GLU A 53 -39.77 10.88 8.42
CA GLU A 53 -40.50 11.34 9.60
C GLU A 53 -42.02 11.15 9.45
N ALA A 54 -42.54 11.29 8.23
CA ALA A 54 -43.97 11.07 7.94
C ALA A 54 -44.40 9.60 8.04
N LEU A 55 -43.45 8.66 8.08
CA LEU A 55 -43.70 7.22 8.21
C LEU A 55 -43.32 6.68 9.59
N SER A 56 -42.85 7.55 10.49
CA SER A 56 -42.43 7.13 11.82
C SER A 56 -43.62 6.92 12.76
N GLU A 57 -43.63 5.80 13.45
CA GLU A 57 -44.61 5.50 14.51
C GLU A 57 -44.05 5.81 15.92
N LYS A 58 -42.84 6.41 16.01
CA LYS A 58 -42.11 6.67 17.26
C LYS A 58 -42.33 8.09 17.77
N GLU A 59 -42.32 8.26 19.09
CA GLU A 59 -42.46 9.58 19.74
C GLU A 59 -41.29 10.53 19.45
N ASP A 60 -40.09 10.00 19.18
CA ASP A 60 -38.90 10.75 18.76
C ASP A 60 -38.74 10.86 17.23
N GLY A 61 -39.78 10.49 16.48
CA GLY A 61 -39.83 10.60 15.02
C GLY A 61 -38.78 9.74 14.30
N ASN A 62 -38.29 10.23 13.15
CA ASN A 62 -37.33 9.48 12.33
C ASN A 62 -36.03 9.13 13.06
N GLN A 63 -35.62 9.91 14.06
CA GLN A 63 -34.46 9.64 14.93
C GLN A 63 -34.61 8.29 15.64
N GLY A 64 -35.81 7.97 16.13
CA GLY A 64 -36.10 6.69 16.78
C GLY A 64 -35.97 5.51 15.83
N ASP A 65 -36.43 5.66 14.59
CA ASP A 65 -36.43 4.57 13.61
C ASP A 65 -35.02 4.15 13.20
N TYR A 66 -34.11 5.10 12.96
CA TYR A 66 -32.75 4.73 12.60
C TYR A 66 -31.89 4.41 13.83
N ASN A 67 -32.21 4.92 15.01
CA ASN A 67 -31.62 4.43 16.27
C ASN A 67 -31.95 2.94 16.49
N GLU A 68 -33.21 2.54 16.28
CA GLU A 68 -33.61 1.12 16.30
C GLU A 68 -32.87 0.32 15.23
N TYR A 69 -32.72 0.89 14.02
CA TYR A 69 -31.96 0.23 12.96
C TYR A 69 -30.50 -0.03 13.36
N ILE A 70 -29.80 0.99 13.88
CA ILE A 70 -28.41 0.88 14.38
C ILE A 70 -28.32 -0.20 15.46
N LYS A 71 -29.26 -0.23 16.41
CA LYS A 71 -29.21 -1.12 17.57
C LYS A 71 -29.58 -2.58 17.28
N ASP A 72 -30.60 -2.79 16.45
CA ASP A 72 -31.26 -4.09 16.32
C ASP A 72 -31.07 -4.75 14.96
N LYS A 73 -30.83 -3.95 13.91
CA LYS A 73 -30.81 -4.45 12.53
C LYS A 73 -29.46 -4.37 11.87
N ALA A 74 -28.70 -3.30 12.06
CA ALA A 74 -27.40 -3.11 11.41
C ALA A 74 -26.43 -4.24 11.78
N ASP A 75 -25.68 -4.68 10.78
CA ASP A 75 -24.56 -5.59 10.94
C ASP A 75 -23.24 -4.80 10.94
N ILE A 76 -23.18 -3.69 10.18
CA ILE A 76 -22.04 -2.77 10.13
C ILE A 76 -22.56 -1.32 10.21
N VAL A 77 -21.91 -0.50 11.02
CA VAL A 77 -22.15 0.94 11.11
C VAL A 77 -20.86 1.69 10.81
N PHE A 78 -20.90 2.52 9.77
CA PHE A 78 -19.82 3.42 9.40
C PHE A 78 -20.11 4.83 9.92
N PHE A 79 -19.26 5.34 10.80
CA PHE A 79 -19.28 6.73 11.24
C PHE A 79 -18.36 7.55 10.35
N VAL A 80 -18.92 8.40 9.50
CA VAL A 80 -18.15 9.32 8.67
C VAL A 80 -18.09 10.70 9.31
N ILE A 81 -16.88 11.20 9.45
CA ILE A 81 -16.57 12.49 10.05
C ILE A 81 -15.89 13.35 9.00
N ASP A 82 -16.57 14.41 8.59
CA ASP A 82 -16.07 15.43 7.66
C ASP A 82 -16.57 16.78 8.18
N HIS A 83 -15.68 17.53 8.85
CA HIS A 83 -15.97 18.75 9.62
C HIS A 83 -16.87 18.54 10.84
N GLY A 84 -16.23 18.47 12.01
CA GLY A 84 -16.86 18.37 13.33
C GLY A 84 -17.68 17.11 13.58
N VAL A 85 -18.07 16.92 14.84
CA VAL A 85 -18.96 15.85 15.31
C VAL A 85 -20.07 16.48 16.14
N GLY A 86 -21.30 16.44 15.62
CA GLY A 86 -22.47 16.90 16.37
C GLY A 86 -22.92 15.91 17.44
N ASP A 87 -23.67 16.40 18.43
CA ASP A 87 -24.19 15.61 19.55
C ASP A 87 -24.97 14.36 19.10
N LYS A 88 -25.74 14.47 18.01
CA LYS A 88 -26.46 13.34 17.42
C LYS A 88 -25.54 12.21 16.96
N THR A 89 -24.43 12.54 16.31
CA THR A 89 -23.45 11.55 15.83
C THR A 89 -22.75 10.86 17.01
N VAL A 90 -22.50 11.59 18.10
CA VAL A 90 -21.97 10.99 19.34
C VAL A 90 -22.97 10.03 19.96
N LEU A 91 -24.26 10.40 20.02
CA LEU A 91 -25.32 9.53 20.54
C LEU A 91 -25.50 8.26 19.68
N GLU A 92 -25.47 8.40 18.36
CA GLU A 92 -25.49 7.27 17.42
C GLU A 92 -24.31 6.32 17.66
N TYR A 93 -23.13 6.87 17.91
CA TYR A 93 -21.92 6.10 18.23
C TYR A 93 -22.06 5.34 19.56
N GLU A 94 -22.48 6.03 20.62
CA GLU A 94 -22.68 5.41 21.93
C GLU A 94 -23.76 4.31 21.90
N LEU A 95 -24.82 4.53 21.10
CA LEU A 95 -25.87 3.55 20.87
C LEU A 95 -25.33 2.28 20.18
N ALA A 96 -24.56 2.45 19.10
CA ALA A 96 -23.94 1.34 18.38
C ALA A 96 -23.00 0.56 19.31
N VAL A 97 -22.15 1.26 20.07
CA VAL A 97 -21.22 0.65 21.03
C VAL A 97 -21.95 -0.14 22.10
N SER A 98 -23.03 0.39 22.64
CA SER A 98 -23.86 -0.30 23.64
C SER A 98 -24.45 -1.59 23.07
N ALA A 99 -24.99 -1.52 21.85
CA ALA A 99 -25.52 -2.69 21.14
C ALA A 99 -24.43 -3.74 20.87
N PHE A 100 -23.25 -3.31 20.44
CA PHE A 100 -22.10 -4.19 20.20
C PHE A 100 -21.66 -4.91 21.48
N LYS A 101 -21.58 -4.22 22.62
CA LYS A 101 -21.24 -4.84 23.91
C LYS A 101 -22.27 -5.87 24.37
N GLU A 102 -23.55 -5.62 24.11
CA GLU A 102 -24.65 -6.51 24.51
C GLU A 102 -24.77 -7.74 23.58
N LYS A 103 -24.65 -7.54 22.27
CA LYS A 103 -25.05 -8.52 21.23
C LYS A 103 -23.89 -8.99 20.33
N GLY A 104 -22.72 -8.38 20.43
CA GLY A 104 -21.60 -8.58 19.50
C GLY A 104 -21.80 -7.97 18.11
N ARG A 105 -22.83 -7.11 17.93
CA ARG A 105 -23.14 -6.41 16.67
C ARG A 105 -23.86 -5.08 16.94
N PRO A 106 -23.79 -4.06 16.05
CA PRO A 106 -23.07 -4.04 14.78
C PRO A 106 -21.56 -3.90 14.94
N GLU A 107 -20.78 -4.27 13.92
CA GLU A 107 -19.39 -3.82 13.81
C GLU A 107 -19.35 -2.31 13.55
N ILE A 108 -18.39 -1.64 14.18
CA ILE A 108 -18.31 -0.19 14.22
C ILE A 108 -16.99 0.26 13.64
N VAL A 109 -17.07 1.12 12.62
CA VAL A 109 -15.92 1.65 11.89
C VAL A 109 -16.05 3.15 11.82
N VAL A 110 -14.95 3.86 12.09
CA VAL A 110 -14.92 5.32 12.03
C VAL A 110 -13.97 5.78 10.93
N PHE A 111 -14.51 6.53 9.97
CA PHE A 111 -13.78 7.16 8.87
C PHE A 111 -13.74 8.67 9.09
N CYS A 112 -12.53 9.21 9.24
CA CYS A 112 -12.33 10.63 9.49
C CYS A 112 -11.58 11.30 8.35
N ASN A 113 -12.10 12.42 7.84
CA ASN A 113 -11.36 13.25 6.90
C ASN A 113 -10.09 13.74 7.60
N LYS A 114 -8.93 13.52 6.98
CA LYS A 114 -7.62 13.91 7.51
C LYS A 114 -7.54 15.40 7.86
N ASN A 115 -8.29 16.24 7.15
CA ASN A 115 -8.33 17.69 7.39
C ASN A 115 -9.15 18.07 8.64
N SER A 116 -9.98 17.16 9.15
CA SER A 116 -10.83 17.36 10.34
C SER A 116 -10.34 16.62 11.57
N SER A 117 -9.31 15.78 11.45
CA SER A 117 -8.77 14.97 12.55
C SER A 117 -8.31 15.81 13.76
N ASP A 118 -8.01 17.09 13.56
CA ASP A 118 -7.52 17.99 14.60
C ASP A 118 -8.62 18.77 15.35
N GLU A 119 -9.87 18.67 14.92
CA GLU A 119 -10.99 19.36 15.57
C GLU A 119 -11.28 18.77 16.97
N THR A 120 -11.66 19.62 17.92
CA THR A 120 -11.68 19.26 19.36
C THR A 120 -12.73 18.21 19.70
N ASP A 121 -13.87 18.25 19.03
CA ASP A 121 -14.95 17.26 19.09
C ASP A 121 -14.58 15.93 18.43
N VAL A 122 -13.85 15.97 17.31
CA VAL A 122 -13.30 14.78 16.63
C VAL A 122 -12.28 14.07 17.53
N LYS A 123 -11.37 14.80 18.19
CA LYS A 123 -10.40 14.23 19.14
C LYS A 123 -11.07 13.49 20.29
N LYS A 124 -12.12 14.07 20.88
CA LYS A 124 -12.91 13.42 21.95
C LYS A 124 -13.56 12.12 21.49
N LEU A 125 -14.07 12.08 20.25
CA LEU A 125 -14.63 10.84 19.70
C LEU A 125 -13.52 9.80 19.43
N LYS A 126 -12.36 10.23 18.93
CA LYS A 126 -11.20 9.35 18.68
C LYS A 126 -10.69 8.65 19.94
N GLU A 127 -10.64 9.36 21.06
CA GLU A 127 -10.32 8.78 22.37
C GLU A 127 -11.31 7.66 22.74
N LYS A 128 -12.63 7.92 22.59
CA LYS A 128 -13.67 6.91 22.85
C LYS A 128 -13.56 5.66 21.96
N VAL A 129 -13.18 5.83 20.69
CA VAL A 129 -12.99 4.72 19.73
C VAL A 129 -11.79 3.85 20.11
N SER A 130 -10.69 4.49 20.51
CA SER A 130 -9.46 3.82 20.94
C SER A 130 -9.70 2.93 22.17
N ASP A 131 -10.48 3.40 23.14
CA ASP A 131 -10.78 2.66 24.38
C ASP A 131 -11.54 1.34 24.13
N LEU A 132 -12.24 1.24 23.00
CA LEU A 132 -13.07 0.08 22.65
C LEU A 132 -12.38 -0.88 21.68
N LYS A 133 -11.11 -0.63 21.33
CA LYS A 133 -10.35 -1.38 20.30
C LYS A 133 -11.08 -1.45 18.94
N GLN A 134 -11.82 -0.39 18.59
CA GLN A 134 -12.54 -0.30 17.32
C GLN A 134 -11.68 0.37 16.24
N TYR A 135 -12.07 0.18 14.97
CA TYR A 135 -11.29 0.64 13.82
C TYR A 135 -11.51 2.12 13.53
N TRP A 136 -10.42 2.90 13.58
CA TRP A 136 -10.35 4.29 13.12
C TRP A 136 -9.46 4.37 11.88
N VAL A 137 -9.95 4.99 10.79
CA VAL A 137 -9.18 5.17 9.55
C VAL A 137 -9.35 6.61 9.06
N ASP A 138 -8.22 7.27 8.78
CA ASP A 138 -8.22 8.60 8.18
C ASP A 138 -8.29 8.48 6.64
N TYR A 139 -9.10 9.32 5.99
CA TYR A 139 -9.22 9.39 4.53
C TYR A 139 -8.90 10.80 4.00
N LYS A 140 -8.40 10.89 2.76
CA LYS A 140 -7.97 12.17 2.15
C LYS A 140 -9.03 12.83 1.27
N ASP A 141 -9.88 12.03 0.64
CA ASP A 141 -10.90 12.47 -0.32
C ASP A 141 -12.02 11.43 -0.42
N ASN A 142 -13.11 11.80 -1.09
CA ASN A 142 -14.29 10.95 -1.23
C ASN A 142 -14.05 9.69 -2.08
N SER A 143 -13.07 9.70 -3.00
CA SER A 143 -12.71 8.51 -3.77
C SER A 143 -12.06 7.44 -2.88
N VAL A 144 -11.19 7.86 -1.95
CA VAL A 144 -10.65 6.97 -0.91
C VAL A 144 -11.75 6.50 0.03
N LEU A 145 -12.65 7.38 0.45
CA LEU A 145 -13.77 7.00 1.32
C LEU A 145 -14.67 5.93 0.66
N GLU A 146 -14.98 6.07 -0.62
CA GLU A 146 -15.73 5.07 -1.38
C GLU A 146 -15.02 3.72 -1.39
N TYR A 147 -13.70 3.71 -1.60
CA TYR A 147 -12.89 2.51 -1.54
C TYR A 147 -12.93 1.86 -0.15
N LEU A 148 -12.78 2.64 0.93
CA LEU A 148 -12.81 2.14 2.31
C LEU A 148 -14.13 1.46 2.66
N PHE A 149 -15.28 2.00 2.21
CA PHE A 149 -16.56 1.33 2.35
C PHE A 149 -16.59 -0.03 1.64
N LYS A 150 -16.14 -0.07 0.37
CA LYS A 150 -16.08 -1.30 -0.41
C LYS A 150 -15.17 -2.32 0.28
N ASP A 151 -13.99 -1.87 0.71
CA ASP A 151 -12.98 -2.71 1.31
C ASP A 151 -13.47 -3.39 2.58
N TYR A 152 -14.00 -2.60 3.52
CA TYR A 152 -14.46 -3.13 4.79
C TYR A 152 -15.60 -4.14 4.60
N VAL A 153 -16.60 -3.80 3.78
CA VAL A 153 -17.73 -4.71 3.51
C VAL A 153 -17.26 -5.98 2.81
N ASN A 154 -16.32 -5.90 1.86
CA ASN A 154 -15.80 -7.09 1.20
C ASN A 154 -15.05 -8.01 2.15
N ARG A 155 -14.17 -7.46 3.00
CA ARG A 155 -13.47 -8.23 4.02
C ARG A 155 -14.45 -8.91 4.97
N PHE A 156 -15.42 -8.17 5.48
CA PHE A 156 -16.48 -8.70 6.35
C PHE A 156 -17.27 -9.83 5.67
N LEU A 157 -17.68 -9.66 4.40
CA LEU A 157 -18.42 -10.68 3.65
C LEU A 157 -17.59 -11.95 3.42
N ILE A 158 -16.29 -11.80 3.16
CA ILE A 158 -15.37 -12.94 3.01
C ILE A 158 -15.25 -13.69 4.34
N GLU A 159 -14.97 -12.98 5.43
CA GLU A 159 -14.82 -13.55 6.77
C GLU A 159 -16.10 -14.25 7.25
N LYS A 160 -17.26 -13.59 7.16
CA LYS A 160 -18.54 -14.19 7.55
C LYS A 160 -18.93 -15.38 6.70
N LYS A 161 -18.60 -15.39 5.40
CA LYS A 161 -18.84 -16.54 4.55
C LYS A 161 -17.88 -17.70 4.85
N GLU A 162 -16.67 -17.44 5.33
CA GLU A 162 -15.77 -18.49 5.83
C GLU A 162 -16.33 -19.10 7.12
N GLU A 163 -16.71 -18.28 8.10
CA GLU A 163 -17.31 -18.72 9.37
C GLU A 163 -18.56 -19.57 9.17
N LEU A 164 -19.40 -19.17 8.20
CA LEU A 164 -20.67 -19.85 7.92
C LEU A 164 -20.56 -20.95 6.84
N GLY A 165 -19.37 -21.19 6.28
CA GLY A 165 -19.17 -22.17 5.19
C GLY A 165 -19.87 -21.80 3.87
N PHE A 166 -20.28 -20.54 3.70
CA PHE A 166 -21.03 -20.01 2.55
C PHE A 166 -20.16 -19.48 1.40
N LEU A 167 -18.83 -19.58 1.44
CA LEU A 167 -18.02 -19.38 0.22
C LEU A 167 -18.34 -20.49 -0.77
N ASN A 168 -19.42 -20.29 -1.54
CA ASN A 168 -19.81 -21.18 -2.62
C ASN A 168 -18.70 -21.23 -3.69
N SER A 169 -18.78 -22.23 -4.57
CA SER A 169 -17.87 -22.40 -5.71
C SER A 169 -17.76 -21.15 -6.59
N GLU A 170 -18.78 -20.30 -6.68
CA GLU A 170 -18.81 -19.13 -7.56
C GLU A 170 -17.92 -17.98 -7.06
N VAL A 171 -17.89 -17.69 -5.75
CA VAL A 171 -17.00 -16.63 -5.21
C VAL A 171 -15.55 -17.09 -5.24
N LYS A 172 -15.29 -18.37 -4.90
CA LYS A 172 -13.95 -18.96 -5.08
C LYS A 172 -13.52 -18.91 -6.54
N SER A 173 -14.46 -19.19 -7.46
CA SER A 173 -14.24 -19.06 -8.90
C SER A 173 -13.93 -17.62 -9.29
N LEU A 174 -14.72 -16.63 -8.84
CA LEU A 174 -14.51 -15.22 -9.16
C LEU A 174 -13.17 -14.69 -8.61
N LEU A 175 -12.85 -14.99 -7.35
CA LEU A 175 -11.54 -14.63 -6.76
C LEU A 175 -10.40 -15.30 -7.55
N SER A 176 -10.57 -16.57 -7.92
CA SER A 176 -9.59 -17.29 -8.72
C SER A 176 -9.41 -16.67 -10.11
N ILE A 177 -10.51 -16.26 -10.76
CA ILE A 177 -10.47 -15.56 -12.04
C ILE A 177 -9.73 -14.23 -11.89
N LYS A 178 -10.03 -13.45 -10.85
CA LYS A 178 -9.38 -12.15 -10.61
C LYS A 178 -7.89 -12.27 -10.25
N CYS A 179 -7.51 -13.25 -9.43
CA CYS A 179 -6.11 -13.53 -9.16
C CYS A 179 -5.38 -13.92 -10.45
N GLN A 180 -5.97 -14.80 -11.26
CA GLN A 180 -5.38 -15.24 -12.52
C GLN A 180 -5.27 -14.08 -13.53
N GLU A 181 -6.29 -13.21 -13.60
CA GLU A 181 -6.30 -12.02 -14.45
C GLU A 181 -5.13 -11.08 -14.11
N VAL A 182 -4.95 -10.76 -12.82
CA VAL A 182 -3.84 -9.90 -12.37
C VAL A 182 -2.49 -10.55 -12.66
N VAL A 183 -2.29 -11.83 -12.30
CA VAL A 183 -1.01 -12.52 -12.54
C VAL A 183 -0.72 -12.60 -14.04
N ASN A 184 -1.71 -12.86 -14.89
CA ASN A 184 -1.52 -12.90 -16.34
C ASN A 184 -1.12 -11.53 -16.91
N ALA A 185 -1.75 -10.46 -16.43
CA ALA A 185 -1.39 -9.11 -16.85
C ALA A 185 0.06 -8.77 -16.46
N LEU A 186 0.48 -9.13 -15.24
CA LEU A 186 1.86 -8.93 -14.78
C LEU A 186 2.87 -9.79 -15.57
N VAL A 187 2.55 -11.05 -15.87
CA VAL A 187 3.41 -11.92 -16.70
C VAL A 187 3.50 -11.41 -18.14
N GLY A 188 2.39 -10.95 -18.71
CA GLY A 188 2.36 -10.32 -20.03
C GLY A 188 3.25 -9.08 -20.06
N TYR A 189 3.12 -8.22 -19.06
CA TYR A 189 3.98 -7.06 -18.86
C TYR A 189 5.47 -7.42 -18.85
N LEU A 190 5.89 -8.37 -18.00
CA LEU A 190 7.30 -8.80 -17.93
C LEU A 190 7.79 -9.41 -19.25
N THR A 191 6.93 -10.13 -19.96
CA THR A 191 7.27 -10.72 -21.26
C THR A 191 7.52 -9.63 -22.32
N THR A 192 6.72 -8.55 -22.29
CA THR A 192 6.95 -7.38 -23.15
C THR A 192 8.23 -6.64 -22.76
N ILE A 193 8.54 -6.51 -21.46
CA ILE A 193 9.80 -5.93 -21.00
C ILE A 193 11.01 -6.75 -21.48
N ASP A 194 10.95 -8.09 -21.49
CA ASP A 194 12.04 -8.93 -22.04
C ASP A 194 12.23 -8.66 -23.53
N ALA A 195 11.14 -8.54 -24.30
CA ALA A 195 11.21 -8.22 -25.73
C ALA A 195 11.90 -6.86 -25.97
N LEU A 196 11.59 -5.82 -25.18
CA LEU A 196 12.29 -4.54 -25.25
C LEU A 196 13.78 -4.68 -24.92
N CYS A 197 14.12 -5.47 -23.89
CA CYS A 197 15.51 -5.72 -23.51
C CYS A 197 16.30 -6.47 -24.59
N VAL A 198 15.66 -7.41 -25.31
CA VAL A 198 16.25 -8.09 -26.47
C VAL A 198 16.64 -7.09 -27.55
N GLU A 199 15.72 -6.18 -27.91
CA GLU A 199 16.00 -5.16 -28.92
C GLU A 199 17.11 -4.19 -28.49
N VAL A 200 17.12 -3.76 -27.22
CA VAL A 200 18.20 -2.93 -26.67
C VAL A 200 19.54 -3.69 -26.69
N ALA A 201 19.55 -4.98 -26.40
CA ALA A 201 20.75 -5.81 -26.48
C ALA A 201 21.27 -5.97 -27.92
N LEU A 202 20.39 -6.05 -28.92
CA LEU A 202 20.75 -6.04 -30.34
C LEU A 202 21.33 -4.68 -30.75
N LEU A 203 20.69 -3.59 -30.36
CA LEU A 203 21.17 -2.23 -30.59
C LEU A 203 22.55 -2.01 -29.95
N LYS A 204 22.77 -2.52 -28.74
CA LYS A 204 24.09 -2.51 -28.08
C LYS A 204 25.15 -3.26 -28.89
N LYS A 205 24.82 -4.41 -29.49
CA LYS A 205 25.75 -5.12 -30.39
C LYS A 205 26.10 -4.28 -31.62
N ALA A 206 25.11 -3.62 -32.23
CA ALA A 206 25.32 -2.72 -33.36
C ALA A 206 26.19 -1.51 -32.96
N TRP A 207 25.94 -0.90 -31.81
CA TRP A 207 26.74 0.19 -31.25
C TRP A 207 28.21 -0.22 -31.05
N ASN A 208 28.44 -1.39 -30.46
CA ASN A 208 29.79 -1.93 -30.25
C ASN A 208 30.51 -2.20 -31.58
N LYS A 209 29.79 -2.72 -32.59
CA LYS A 209 30.31 -2.93 -33.95
C LYS A 209 30.73 -1.58 -34.56
N TYR A 210 29.85 -0.58 -34.51
CA TYR A 210 30.12 0.78 -34.98
C TYR A 210 31.38 1.36 -34.33
N CYS A 211 31.47 1.33 -33.00
CA CYS A 211 32.61 1.86 -32.28
C CYS A 211 33.93 1.22 -32.70
N ARG A 212 33.93 -0.11 -32.90
CA ARG A 212 35.10 -0.85 -33.38
C ARG A 212 35.49 -0.42 -34.78
N GLU A 213 34.55 -0.45 -35.72
CA GLU A 213 34.80 -0.15 -37.14
C GLU A 213 35.20 1.31 -37.36
N TYR A 214 34.54 2.23 -36.67
CA TYR A 214 34.89 3.65 -36.69
C TYR A 214 36.31 3.91 -36.17
N THR A 215 36.74 3.18 -35.15
CA THR A 215 38.09 3.31 -34.57
C THR A 215 39.17 2.78 -35.53
N TYR A 216 38.93 1.67 -36.22
CA TYR A 216 39.89 1.04 -37.12
C TYR A 216 39.88 1.56 -38.56
N ALA A 217 38.84 2.30 -38.96
CA ALA A 217 38.74 2.86 -40.30
C ALA A 217 39.80 3.95 -40.53
N LEU A 218 40.78 3.64 -41.38
CA LEU A 218 41.85 4.56 -41.80
C LEU A 218 41.33 5.65 -42.78
N ALA A 219 40.32 5.32 -43.58
CA ALA A 219 39.73 6.21 -44.59
C ALA A 219 38.38 6.75 -44.15
N ALA A 220 38.05 7.99 -44.56
CA ALA A 220 36.78 8.65 -44.26
C ALA A 220 35.56 7.82 -44.73
N MET A 221 35.64 7.23 -45.92
CA MET A 221 34.60 6.37 -46.48
C MET A 221 34.26 5.18 -45.58
N GLY A 222 35.25 4.61 -44.88
CA GLY A 222 35.01 3.50 -43.93
C GLY A 222 34.29 3.95 -42.65
N LYS A 223 34.50 5.20 -42.23
CA LYS A 223 33.80 5.79 -41.07
C LYS A 223 32.35 6.14 -41.39
N GLU A 224 32.10 6.63 -42.61
CA GLU A 224 30.75 6.89 -43.13
C GLU A 224 29.95 5.58 -43.23
N GLN A 225 30.53 4.53 -43.84
CA GLN A 225 29.87 3.23 -43.92
C GLN A 225 29.50 2.66 -42.54
N ALA A 226 30.40 2.76 -41.56
CA ALA A 226 30.10 2.31 -40.20
C ALA A 226 28.93 3.08 -39.57
N ALA A 227 28.86 4.40 -39.82
CA ALA A 227 27.76 5.23 -39.34
C ALA A 227 26.44 4.89 -40.04
N ASP A 228 26.45 4.64 -41.35
CA ASP A 228 25.27 4.25 -42.12
C ASP A 228 24.71 2.89 -41.65
N ASP A 229 25.57 1.89 -41.44
CA ASP A 229 25.21 0.60 -40.88
C ASP A 229 24.51 0.73 -39.50
N LEU A 230 25.03 1.63 -38.64
CA LEU A 230 24.42 1.90 -37.34
C LEU A 230 23.08 2.63 -37.48
N CYS A 231 22.97 3.61 -38.38
CA CYS A 231 21.70 4.30 -38.67
C CYS A 231 20.61 3.30 -39.08
N SER A 232 20.89 2.38 -40.00
CA SER A 232 19.93 1.34 -40.39
C SER A 232 19.54 0.44 -39.22
N SER A 233 20.48 0.14 -38.32
CA SER A 233 20.19 -0.65 -37.11
C SER A 233 19.29 0.13 -36.13
N VAL A 234 19.48 1.44 -36.00
CA VAL A 234 18.65 2.31 -35.15
C VAL A 234 17.24 2.48 -35.72
N GLU A 235 17.11 2.60 -37.05
CA GLU A 235 15.81 2.64 -37.74
C GLU A 235 15.03 1.34 -37.49
N HIS A 236 15.67 0.20 -37.71
CA HIS A 236 15.06 -1.10 -37.44
C HIS A 236 14.65 -1.26 -35.96
N TYR A 237 15.52 -0.86 -35.03
CA TYR A 237 15.19 -0.83 -33.60
C TYR A 237 13.96 0.04 -33.32
N GLY A 238 13.88 1.24 -33.91
CA GLY A 238 12.72 2.14 -33.73
C GLY A 238 11.40 1.53 -34.20
N ASP A 239 11.44 0.81 -35.34
CA ASP A 239 10.29 0.08 -35.87
C ASP A 239 9.87 -1.07 -34.94
N GLU A 240 10.83 -1.85 -34.42
CA GLU A 240 10.55 -2.96 -33.51
C GLU A 240 10.02 -2.49 -32.15
N ILE A 241 10.58 -1.45 -31.53
CA ILE A 241 10.03 -0.87 -30.29
C ILE A 241 8.59 -0.38 -30.51
N THR A 242 8.31 0.20 -31.68
CA THR A 242 6.95 0.63 -32.06
C THR A 242 6.00 -0.53 -32.32
N ARG A 243 6.51 -1.68 -32.77
CA ARG A 243 5.73 -2.91 -32.90
C ARG A 243 5.43 -3.49 -31.51
N ILE A 244 6.45 -3.68 -30.68
CA ILE A 244 6.35 -4.22 -29.31
C ILE A 244 5.38 -3.39 -28.46
N SER A 245 5.44 -2.06 -28.56
CA SER A 245 4.54 -1.18 -27.79
C SER A 245 3.06 -1.31 -28.16
N LYS A 246 2.75 -1.81 -29.37
CA LYS A 246 1.39 -2.11 -29.82
C LYS A 246 0.92 -3.51 -29.43
N ASP A 247 1.86 -4.44 -29.23
CA ASP A 247 1.54 -5.83 -28.89
C ASP A 247 1.06 -5.99 -27.44
N PHE A 248 1.38 -5.03 -26.55
CA PHE A 248 0.93 -5.01 -25.16
C PHE A 248 -0.04 -3.85 -24.89
N ASP A 249 -1.28 -4.18 -24.52
CA ASP A 249 -2.25 -3.17 -24.07
C ASP A 249 -2.01 -2.82 -22.60
N VAL A 250 -1.44 -1.64 -22.36
CA VAL A 250 -1.18 -1.10 -21.02
C VAL A 250 -2.45 -1.02 -20.15
N ASN A 251 -3.66 -0.98 -20.73
CA ASN A 251 -4.90 -0.99 -19.95
C ASN A 251 -5.13 -2.32 -19.22
N GLN A 252 -4.45 -3.40 -19.60
CA GLN A 252 -4.47 -4.67 -18.84
C GLN A 252 -3.87 -4.51 -17.44
N LEU A 253 -3.03 -3.49 -17.22
CA LEU A 253 -2.46 -3.15 -15.91
C LEU A 253 -3.35 -2.16 -15.12
N LYS A 254 -4.48 -1.72 -15.69
CA LYS A 254 -5.47 -0.89 -15.01
C LYS A 254 -6.54 -1.77 -14.39
N PHE A 255 -6.28 -2.20 -13.16
CA PHE A 255 -7.22 -3.03 -12.42
C PHE A 255 -8.36 -2.19 -11.84
N SER A 256 -9.58 -2.72 -11.91
CA SER A 256 -10.74 -2.08 -11.26
C SER A 256 -10.59 -2.09 -9.74
N SER A 257 -11.21 -1.13 -9.05
CA SER A 257 -11.23 -1.11 -7.57
C SER A 257 -11.72 -2.43 -6.98
N ASP A 258 -12.71 -3.07 -7.62
CA ASP A 258 -13.22 -4.38 -7.21
C ASP A 258 -12.15 -5.48 -7.34
N THR A 259 -11.36 -5.46 -8.41
CA THR A 259 -10.27 -6.43 -8.63
C THR A 259 -9.17 -6.24 -7.60
N LEU A 260 -8.70 -5.00 -7.40
CA LEU A 260 -7.67 -4.64 -6.42
C LEU A 260 -8.07 -5.06 -5.02
N LEU A 261 -9.34 -4.84 -4.67
CA LEU A 261 -9.89 -5.23 -3.40
C LEU A 261 -9.94 -6.74 -3.21
N MET A 262 -10.35 -7.49 -4.23
CA MET A 262 -10.37 -8.96 -4.14
C MET A 262 -8.98 -9.56 -3.99
N VAL A 263 -7.98 -9.05 -4.71
CA VAL A 263 -6.59 -9.56 -4.63
C VAL A 263 -5.80 -9.02 -3.44
N GLY A 264 -6.25 -7.92 -2.82
CA GLY A 264 -5.68 -7.35 -1.59
C GLY A 264 -5.67 -8.30 -0.38
N ARG A 265 -6.41 -9.42 -0.45
CA ARG A 265 -6.25 -10.52 0.50
C ARG A 265 -4.84 -11.13 0.49
N TYR A 266 -4.20 -11.15 -0.67
CA TYR A 266 -2.88 -11.76 -0.87
C TYR A 266 -1.79 -10.71 -0.96
N ILE A 267 -2.06 -9.58 -1.61
CA ILE A 267 -1.08 -8.52 -1.83
C ILE A 267 -1.24 -7.43 -0.78
N GLN A 268 -0.20 -7.21 0.02
CA GLN A 268 -0.20 -6.24 1.12
C GLN A 268 -0.47 -4.79 0.65
N ASP A 269 -0.01 -4.45 -0.56
CA ASP A 269 -0.14 -3.11 -1.15
C ASP A 269 -0.84 -3.15 -2.53
N ALA A 270 -1.95 -3.90 -2.63
CA ALA A 270 -2.66 -4.09 -3.90
C ALA A 270 -3.02 -2.76 -4.62
N GLN A 271 -3.26 -1.69 -3.86
CA GLN A 271 -3.50 -0.34 -4.39
C GLN A 271 -2.35 0.24 -5.22
N GLU A 272 -1.14 -0.31 -5.08
CA GLU A 272 0.04 0.12 -5.81
C GLU A 272 0.20 -0.64 -7.15
N LEU A 273 -0.56 -1.72 -7.39
CA LEU A 273 -0.54 -2.46 -8.67
C LEU A 273 -0.75 -1.58 -9.92
N PRO A 274 -1.63 -0.56 -9.92
CA PRO A 274 -1.78 0.33 -11.07
C PRO A 274 -0.51 1.10 -11.45
N TYR A 275 0.48 1.23 -10.54
CA TYR A 275 1.78 1.84 -10.89
C TYR A 275 2.58 0.99 -11.88
N CYS A 276 2.30 -0.31 -12.05
CA CYS A 276 2.88 -1.12 -13.13
C CYS A 276 2.66 -0.46 -14.51
N ALA A 277 1.49 0.13 -14.74
CA ALA A 277 1.19 0.83 -15.99
C ALA A 277 2.10 2.05 -16.19
N LYS A 278 2.37 2.80 -15.13
CA LYS A 278 3.28 3.95 -15.15
C LYS A 278 4.72 3.49 -15.39
N ASN A 279 5.14 2.42 -14.73
CA ASN A 279 6.50 1.86 -14.89
C ASN A 279 6.71 1.36 -16.32
N TYR A 280 5.75 0.63 -16.89
CA TYR A 280 5.78 0.22 -18.30
C TYR A 280 6.01 1.40 -19.24
N LEU A 281 5.20 2.46 -19.11
CA LEU A 281 5.32 3.64 -19.96
C LEU A 281 6.67 4.34 -19.79
N THR A 282 7.21 4.32 -18.57
CA THR A 282 8.53 4.90 -18.29
C THR A 282 9.63 4.08 -18.96
N ILE A 283 9.62 2.75 -18.80
CA ILE A 283 10.59 1.85 -19.46
C ILE A 283 10.49 1.98 -20.99
N LEU A 284 9.29 2.05 -21.54
CA LEU A 284 9.10 2.24 -22.97
C LEU A 284 9.67 3.59 -23.45
N ASN A 285 9.45 4.66 -22.70
CA ASN A 285 10.04 5.96 -23.00
C ASN A 285 11.57 5.91 -22.95
N GLU A 286 12.16 5.26 -21.93
CA GLU A 286 13.61 5.04 -21.84
C GLU A 286 14.15 4.32 -23.08
N ALA A 287 13.46 3.29 -23.56
CA ALA A 287 13.83 2.56 -24.77
C ALA A 287 13.85 3.48 -26.01
N TYR A 288 12.86 4.37 -26.16
CA TYR A 288 12.84 5.36 -27.24
C TYR A 288 13.97 6.40 -27.13
N GLN A 289 14.28 6.84 -25.91
CA GLN A 289 15.32 7.84 -25.67
C GLN A 289 16.72 7.34 -26.06
N ILE A 290 17.01 6.05 -25.89
CA ILE A 290 18.29 5.43 -26.32
C ILE A 290 18.52 5.64 -27.82
N ALA A 291 17.50 5.37 -28.65
CA ALA A 291 17.62 5.58 -30.10
C ALA A 291 17.85 7.05 -30.45
N GLN A 292 17.11 7.96 -29.81
CA GLN A 292 17.26 9.39 -30.03
C GLN A 292 18.66 9.88 -29.67
N ALA A 293 19.21 9.42 -28.54
CA ALA A 293 20.56 9.73 -28.10
C ALA A 293 21.62 9.26 -29.12
N ILE A 294 21.49 8.03 -29.65
CA ILE A 294 22.41 7.51 -30.68
C ILE A 294 22.33 8.36 -31.97
N VAL A 295 21.13 8.70 -32.43
CA VAL A 295 20.96 9.54 -33.63
C VAL A 295 21.56 10.94 -33.42
N ALA A 296 21.36 11.54 -32.24
CA ALA A 296 21.94 12.83 -31.90
C ALA A 296 23.47 12.78 -31.86
N ALA A 297 24.04 11.71 -31.28
CA ALA A 297 25.48 11.46 -31.26
C ALA A 297 26.08 11.36 -32.66
N LEU A 298 25.41 10.65 -33.58
CA LEU A 298 25.86 10.51 -34.96
C LEU A 298 25.83 11.85 -35.73
N LYS A 299 24.86 12.71 -35.45
CA LYS A 299 24.73 14.04 -36.08
C LYS A 299 25.73 15.07 -35.56
N SER A 300 26.01 15.08 -34.25
CA SER A 300 26.81 16.12 -33.60
C SER A 300 28.32 15.98 -33.83
N LYS A 301 28.82 14.79 -34.21
CA LYS A 301 30.25 14.45 -34.35
C LYS A 301 31.09 14.69 -33.08
N GLN A 302 30.47 14.88 -31.91
CA GLN A 302 31.19 15.07 -30.64
C GLN A 302 31.75 13.74 -30.10
N VAL A 303 32.99 13.78 -29.61
CA VAL A 303 33.78 12.63 -29.11
C VAL A 303 33.26 12.08 -27.76
N LEU A 304 32.49 12.88 -27.00
CA LEU A 304 32.03 12.53 -25.64
C LEU A 304 30.88 11.52 -25.57
N ASN A 305 30.30 11.13 -26.70
CA ASN A 305 29.04 10.36 -26.73
C ASN A 305 29.17 8.89 -26.35
N ARG A 306 30.36 8.27 -26.45
CA ARG A 306 30.44 6.81 -26.39
C ARG A 306 30.16 6.21 -25.01
N ALA A 307 30.76 6.78 -23.97
CA ALA A 307 30.57 6.29 -22.61
C ALA A 307 29.14 6.56 -22.10
N MET A 308 28.51 7.66 -22.57
CA MET A 308 27.13 7.99 -22.24
C MET A 308 26.14 7.01 -22.88
N ILE A 309 26.31 6.72 -24.18
CA ILE A 309 25.48 5.71 -24.88
C ILE A 309 25.66 4.32 -24.28
N GLU A 310 26.90 3.91 -24.00
CA GLU A 310 27.16 2.63 -23.31
C GLU A 310 26.47 2.57 -21.94
N ALA A 311 26.46 3.68 -21.21
CA ALA A 311 25.81 3.75 -19.91
C ALA A 311 24.29 3.69 -19.98
N GLN A 312 23.67 4.33 -20.98
CA GLN A 312 22.23 4.23 -21.20
C GLN A 312 21.82 2.80 -21.61
N LEU A 313 22.59 2.17 -22.50
CA LEU A 313 22.34 0.79 -22.94
C LEU A 313 22.46 -0.22 -21.78
N ASP A 314 23.50 -0.09 -20.95
CA ASP A 314 23.69 -0.95 -19.78
C ASP A 314 22.72 -0.64 -18.65
N GLY A 315 22.46 0.64 -18.41
CA GLY A 315 21.52 1.14 -17.43
C GLY A 315 20.10 0.64 -17.65
N PHE A 316 19.67 0.58 -18.92
CA PHE A 316 18.38 0.02 -19.28
C PHE A 316 18.21 -1.43 -18.82
N GLN A 317 19.24 -2.27 -18.97
CA GLN A 317 19.19 -3.66 -18.52
C GLN A 317 19.07 -3.76 -16.99
N TYR A 318 19.86 -2.97 -16.25
CA TYR A 318 19.77 -2.94 -14.78
C TYR A 318 18.39 -2.49 -14.31
N MET A 319 17.82 -1.45 -14.94
CA MET A 319 16.47 -0.98 -14.65
C MET A 319 15.42 -2.09 -14.86
N CYS A 320 15.46 -2.78 -16.00
CA CYS A 320 14.49 -3.84 -16.31
C CYS A 320 14.67 -5.06 -15.39
N ASN A 321 15.91 -5.40 -15.02
CA ASN A 321 16.18 -6.45 -14.03
C ASN A 321 15.58 -6.09 -12.67
N ALA A 322 15.74 -4.83 -12.22
CA ALA A 322 15.16 -4.35 -10.97
C ALA A 322 13.64 -4.50 -10.97
N ASP A 323 13.00 -4.15 -12.08
CA ASP A 323 11.55 -4.23 -12.23
C ASP A 323 11.04 -5.68 -12.22
N VAL A 324 11.75 -6.63 -12.85
CA VAL A 324 11.43 -8.06 -12.77
C VAL A 324 11.41 -8.54 -11.33
N TYR A 325 12.39 -8.19 -10.51
CA TYR A 325 12.41 -8.61 -9.11
C TYR A 325 11.24 -8.03 -8.33
N THR A 326 10.92 -6.74 -8.56
CA THR A 326 9.77 -6.07 -7.95
C THR A 326 8.45 -6.77 -8.29
N VAL A 327 8.20 -7.03 -9.58
CA VAL A 327 6.95 -7.69 -10.01
C VAL A 327 6.92 -9.16 -9.60
N ALA A 328 8.05 -9.87 -9.65
CA ALA A 328 8.14 -11.24 -9.16
C ALA A 328 7.82 -11.32 -7.65
N GLY A 329 8.25 -10.33 -6.87
CA GLY A 329 7.88 -10.20 -5.46
C GLY A 329 6.37 -10.06 -5.26
N VAL A 330 5.70 -9.25 -6.10
CA VAL A 330 4.23 -9.14 -6.09
C VAL A 330 3.56 -10.46 -6.48
N ILE A 331 4.01 -11.11 -7.55
CA ILE A 331 3.46 -12.40 -7.99
C ILE A 331 3.64 -13.47 -6.90
N ALA A 332 4.78 -13.49 -6.20
CA ALA A 332 5.08 -14.44 -5.13
C ALA A 332 4.14 -14.33 -3.92
N GLN A 333 3.39 -13.23 -3.76
CA GLN A 333 2.37 -13.09 -2.70
C GLN A 333 1.09 -13.89 -3.01
N PHE A 334 0.86 -14.24 -4.28
CA PHE A 334 -0.28 -15.06 -4.66
C PHE A 334 -0.09 -16.53 -4.25
N PRO A 335 -1.18 -17.30 -4.09
CA PRO A 335 -1.08 -18.74 -3.94
C PRO A 335 -0.36 -19.40 -5.12
N THR A 336 0.40 -20.46 -4.84
CA THR A 336 1.24 -21.16 -5.83
C THR A 336 0.47 -21.71 -7.03
N SER A 337 -0.85 -21.91 -6.91
CA SER A 337 -1.74 -22.29 -8.00
C SER A 337 -1.77 -21.29 -9.16
N TYR A 338 -1.38 -20.03 -8.93
CA TYR A 338 -1.38 -18.98 -9.95
C TYR A 338 0.00 -18.77 -10.60
N HIS A 339 1.05 -19.45 -10.13
CA HIS A 339 2.43 -19.22 -10.57
C HIS A 339 2.78 -19.89 -11.90
N GLU A 340 1.92 -20.75 -12.43
CA GLU A 340 2.21 -21.58 -13.61
C GLU A 340 2.61 -20.73 -14.82
N ASN A 341 1.84 -19.69 -15.14
CA ASN A 341 2.12 -18.84 -16.30
C ASN A 341 3.44 -18.09 -16.17
N PHE A 342 3.79 -17.62 -14.97
CA PHE A 342 5.11 -17.02 -14.74
C PHE A 342 6.23 -18.03 -15.02
N HIS A 343 6.13 -19.25 -14.51
CA HIS A 343 7.14 -20.29 -14.72
C HIS A 343 7.23 -20.77 -16.17
N GLN A 344 6.13 -20.73 -16.93
CA GLN A 344 6.14 -21.07 -18.35
C GLN A 344 6.78 -19.95 -19.17
N SER A 345 6.34 -18.71 -19.00
CA SER A 345 6.85 -17.56 -19.76
C SER A 345 8.32 -17.26 -19.46
N SER A 346 8.72 -17.27 -18.18
CA SER A 346 10.10 -16.96 -17.76
C SER A 346 11.17 -17.90 -18.31
N ARG A 347 10.80 -19.10 -18.79
CA ARG A 347 11.74 -20.01 -19.48
C ARG A 347 12.16 -19.54 -20.86
N TYR A 348 11.35 -18.68 -21.47
CA TYR A 348 11.59 -18.15 -22.81
C TYR A 348 12.21 -16.74 -22.78
N TRP A 349 12.33 -16.15 -21.60
CA TRP A 349 12.99 -14.85 -21.47
C TRP A 349 14.47 -14.97 -21.83
N GLN A 350 14.93 -14.08 -22.69
CA GLN A 350 16.29 -14.14 -23.25
C GLN A 350 17.27 -13.30 -22.46
N THR A 351 16.79 -12.19 -21.88
CA THR A 351 17.66 -11.15 -21.30
C THR A 351 17.37 -10.88 -19.84
N LEU A 352 16.10 -11.02 -19.42
CA LEU A 352 15.73 -10.85 -18.02
C LEU A 352 16.32 -11.96 -17.13
N PRO A 353 16.41 -11.73 -15.81
CA PRO A 353 16.95 -12.72 -14.88
C PRO A 353 16.19 -14.06 -14.98
N ASN A 354 16.90 -15.11 -15.39
CA ASN A 354 16.34 -16.45 -15.51
C ASN A 354 16.32 -17.17 -14.16
N GLY A 355 15.24 -17.92 -13.90
CA GLY A 355 15.15 -18.77 -12.71
C GLY A 355 14.84 -18.02 -11.41
N VAL A 356 14.24 -16.83 -11.49
CA VAL A 356 13.72 -16.13 -10.30
C VAL A 356 12.70 -17.02 -9.60
N SER A 357 13.04 -17.45 -8.38
CA SER A 357 12.16 -18.24 -7.53
C SER A 357 11.00 -17.36 -7.07
N LEU A 358 9.76 -17.88 -7.09
CA LEU A 358 8.57 -17.25 -6.50
C LEU A 358 8.32 -17.69 -5.04
N TYR A 359 9.32 -18.31 -4.40
CA TYR A 359 9.25 -18.84 -3.04
C TYR A 359 10.16 -18.10 -2.05
N LEU A 360 10.69 -16.93 -2.43
CA LEU A 360 11.59 -16.14 -1.59
C LEU A 360 10.79 -15.24 -0.65
N LYS A 361 11.47 -14.65 0.34
CA LYS A 361 10.85 -13.62 1.19
C LYS A 361 10.76 -12.31 0.41
N GLN A 362 9.79 -11.45 0.76
CA GLN A 362 9.63 -10.14 0.13
C GLN A 362 10.91 -9.28 0.19
N GLU A 363 11.60 -9.32 1.32
CA GLU A 363 12.89 -8.63 1.53
C GLU A 363 13.97 -9.05 0.53
N ASP A 364 13.96 -10.32 0.06
CA ASP A 364 14.95 -10.80 -0.89
C ASP A 364 14.74 -10.20 -2.28
N TYR A 365 13.48 -10.08 -2.73
CA TYR A 365 13.16 -9.42 -4.01
C TYR A 365 13.54 -7.95 -3.98
N GLN A 366 13.21 -7.24 -2.89
CA GLN A 366 13.60 -5.85 -2.68
C GLN A 366 15.12 -5.69 -2.73
N ARG A 367 15.85 -6.56 -2.02
CA ARG A 367 17.31 -6.55 -2.03
C ARG A 367 17.89 -6.78 -3.43
N PHE A 368 17.31 -7.67 -4.23
CA PHE A 368 17.74 -7.91 -5.61
C PHE A 368 17.45 -6.69 -6.49
N ALA A 369 16.26 -6.11 -6.40
CA ALA A 369 15.92 -4.88 -7.11
C ALA A 369 16.88 -3.72 -6.76
N SER A 370 17.12 -3.48 -5.47
CA SER A 370 18.05 -2.44 -5.01
C SER A 370 19.48 -2.68 -5.52
N ARG A 371 19.94 -3.94 -5.57
CA ARG A 371 21.26 -4.27 -6.12
C ARG A 371 21.41 -3.93 -7.60
N GLU A 372 20.35 -4.05 -8.38
CA GLU A 372 20.38 -3.68 -9.81
C GLU A 372 20.46 -2.15 -9.95
N PHE A 373 19.68 -1.39 -9.16
CA PHE A 373 19.83 0.07 -9.15
C PHE A 373 21.19 0.54 -8.66
N ASP A 374 21.75 -0.09 -7.62
CA ASP A 374 23.12 0.21 -7.17
C ASP A 374 24.15 -0.02 -8.28
N GLN A 375 23.95 -1.03 -9.13
CA GLN A 375 24.83 -1.27 -10.28
C GLN A 375 24.69 -0.16 -11.32
N TYR A 376 23.47 0.30 -11.60
CA TYR A 376 23.26 1.43 -12.48
C TYR A 376 23.84 2.73 -11.91
N GLN A 377 23.63 3.01 -10.62
CA GLN A 377 24.19 4.19 -9.96
C GLN A 377 25.73 4.19 -10.02
N ARG A 378 26.38 3.05 -9.72
CA ARG A 378 27.84 2.93 -9.83
C ARG A 378 28.35 3.17 -11.24
N LEU A 379 27.58 2.75 -12.26
CA LEU A 379 27.90 3.01 -13.65
C LEU A 379 27.89 4.51 -13.94
N LEU A 380 26.87 5.23 -13.49
CA LEU A 380 26.77 6.70 -13.63
C LEU A 380 27.84 7.44 -12.83
N ASP A 381 28.16 6.99 -11.61
CA ASP A 381 29.20 7.59 -10.79
C ASP A 381 30.58 7.45 -11.43
N ARG A 382 30.87 6.29 -12.03
CA ARG A 382 32.11 6.05 -12.77
C ARG A 382 32.22 7.00 -13.97
N LEU A 383 31.14 7.27 -14.68
CA LEU A 383 31.13 8.27 -15.76
C LEU A 383 31.41 9.68 -15.21
N SER A 384 30.71 10.04 -14.12
CA SER A 384 30.89 11.32 -13.44
C SER A 384 32.34 11.58 -13.00
N SER A 385 33.08 10.53 -12.63
CA SER A 385 34.48 10.63 -12.23
C SER A 385 35.48 10.71 -13.40
N ASN A 386 35.09 10.23 -14.58
CA ASN A 386 35.95 10.16 -15.76
C ASN A 386 35.69 11.30 -16.77
N ILE A 387 34.56 11.98 -16.64
CA ILE A 387 34.13 13.09 -17.48
C ILE A 387 34.16 14.34 -16.62
N ASP A 388 35.17 15.19 -16.82
CA ASP A 388 35.38 16.43 -16.05
C ASP A 388 34.42 17.54 -16.52
N ILE A 389 33.11 17.27 -16.48
CA ILE A 389 32.05 18.19 -16.93
C ILE A 389 30.86 18.08 -15.96
N GLN A 390 30.38 19.23 -15.50
CA GLN A 390 29.02 19.41 -15.01
C GLN A 390 28.04 19.22 -16.18
N ASP A 391 27.93 17.98 -16.65
CA ASP A 391 27.17 17.63 -17.84
C ASP A 391 25.68 17.54 -17.49
N ALA A 392 24.88 18.41 -18.10
CA ALA A 392 23.43 18.46 -17.89
C ALA A 392 22.76 17.12 -18.25
N GLU A 393 23.31 16.39 -19.24
CA GLU A 393 22.76 15.10 -19.67
C GLU A 393 22.97 14.00 -18.61
N LEU A 394 24.11 14.01 -17.90
CA LEU A 394 24.38 13.08 -16.80
C LEU A 394 23.49 13.37 -15.59
N GLN A 395 23.25 14.65 -15.31
CA GLN A 395 22.35 15.06 -14.24
C GLN A 395 20.90 14.63 -14.55
N GLU A 396 20.45 14.81 -15.80
CA GLU A 396 19.13 14.35 -16.24
C GLU A 396 18.98 12.81 -16.10
N LEU A 397 20.01 12.05 -16.46
CA LEU A 397 20.00 10.58 -16.28
C LEU A 397 19.90 10.17 -14.81
N LYS A 398 20.60 10.87 -13.91
CA LYS A 398 20.49 10.62 -12.46
C LYS A 398 19.09 10.93 -11.94
N GLU A 399 18.50 12.06 -12.35
CA GLU A 399 17.14 12.44 -11.96
C GLU A 399 16.08 11.44 -12.49
N ARG A 400 16.28 10.91 -13.70
CA ARG A 400 15.45 9.84 -14.26
C ARG A 400 15.58 8.55 -13.45
N LEU A 401 16.79 8.16 -13.08
CA LEU A 401 17.04 6.99 -12.21
C LEU A 401 16.36 7.14 -10.85
N ASP A 402 16.48 8.30 -10.20
CA ASP A 402 15.80 8.57 -8.94
C ASP A 402 14.27 8.49 -9.08
N THR A 403 13.73 9.06 -10.16
CA THR A 403 12.30 8.98 -10.46
C THR A 403 11.83 7.53 -10.64
N LEU A 404 12.63 6.72 -11.35
CA LEU A 404 12.37 5.30 -11.59
C LEU A 404 12.42 4.49 -10.30
N ALA A 405 13.44 4.70 -9.47
CA ALA A 405 13.57 4.05 -8.17
C ALA A 405 12.33 4.37 -7.32
N ASN A 406 11.93 5.64 -7.25
CA ASN A 406 10.79 6.09 -6.46
C ASN A 406 9.42 5.59 -6.98
N ASN A 407 9.32 5.20 -8.25
CA ASN A 407 8.09 4.63 -8.83
C ASN A 407 7.96 3.12 -8.60
N GLN A 408 8.88 2.46 -7.89
CA GLN A 408 8.75 1.03 -7.59
C GLN A 408 7.64 0.74 -6.57
N ILE A 409 6.83 -0.25 -6.91
CA ILE A 409 5.65 -0.74 -6.17
C ILE A 409 6.02 -1.30 -4.78
N MET A 410 7.29 -1.65 -4.57
CA MET A 410 7.80 -2.29 -3.35
C MET A 410 8.88 -1.43 -2.65
N GLN A 411 8.69 -0.11 -2.57
CA GLN A 411 9.55 0.75 -1.77
C GLN A 411 9.36 0.47 -0.26
N PRO A 412 10.42 0.25 0.53
CA PRO A 412 10.30 0.14 1.97
C PRO A 412 9.87 1.49 2.56
N TYR A 413 8.87 1.45 3.45
CA TYR A 413 8.49 2.59 4.28
C TYR A 413 9.72 3.11 5.05
N GLN A 414 10.12 4.35 4.79
CA GLN A 414 11.15 5.04 5.59
C GLN A 414 10.47 5.86 6.70
N PRO A 415 10.49 5.40 7.96
CA PRO A 415 10.00 6.20 9.07
C PRO A 415 10.88 7.45 9.27
N SER A 416 10.24 8.61 9.44
CA SER A 416 10.88 9.86 9.88
C SER A 416 10.36 10.20 11.28
N PRO A 417 10.94 9.61 12.34
CA PRO A 417 10.51 9.87 13.71
C PRO A 417 10.83 11.31 14.12
N ILE A 418 9.97 11.88 14.97
CA ILE A 418 10.19 13.22 15.55
C ILE A 418 11.40 13.15 16.47
N ASP A 419 12.41 13.99 16.24
CA ASP A 419 13.57 14.08 17.13
C ASP A 419 13.17 14.77 18.44
N VAL A 420 13.16 13.98 19.52
CA VAL A 420 12.83 14.41 20.87
C VAL A 420 14.05 14.50 21.79
N SER A 421 15.26 14.35 21.25
CA SER A 421 16.51 14.31 22.03
C SER A 421 16.75 15.61 22.81
N ALA A 422 16.45 16.76 22.19
CA ALA A 422 16.61 18.10 22.77
C ALA A 422 15.44 18.56 23.65
N VAL A 423 14.37 17.75 23.77
CA VAL A 423 13.15 18.15 24.49
C VAL A 423 13.34 17.93 26.00
N VAL A 424 13.16 19.00 26.77
CA VAL A 424 13.21 19.00 28.24
C VAL A 424 11.79 19.03 28.78
N LEU A 425 11.43 18.03 29.59
CA LEU A 425 10.10 17.95 30.22
C LEU A 425 10.00 18.92 31.40
N PRO A 426 8.80 19.49 31.67
CA PRO A 426 8.57 20.30 32.86
C PRO A 426 8.80 19.55 34.19
N ASP A 427 9.13 20.30 35.24
CA ASP A 427 9.26 19.76 36.60
C ASP A 427 7.94 19.15 37.12
N GLY A 428 8.04 18.05 37.87
CA GLY A 428 6.87 17.34 38.44
C GLY A 428 6.31 16.21 37.57
N VAL A 429 6.79 16.06 36.32
CA VAL A 429 6.37 14.98 35.40
C VAL A 429 6.88 13.60 35.84
N GLU A 430 7.96 13.51 36.59
CA GLU A 430 8.52 12.21 37.04
C GLU A 430 7.56 11.42 37.96
N GLU A 431 6.74 12.09 38.76
CA GLU A 431 5.73 11.41 39.57
C GLU A 431 4.62 10.80 38.67
N LEU A 432 4.30 11.47 37.56
CA LEU A 432 3.36 10.97 36.56
C LEU A 432 3.94 9.76 35.83
N VAL A 433 5.24 9.78 35.49
CA VAL A 433 5.95 8.66 34.87
C VAL A 433 5.81 7.40 35.73
N GLU A 434 6.12 7.48 37.03
CA GLU A 434 6.01 6.33 37.94
C GLU A 434 4.58 5.76 38.04
N LYS A 435 3.57 6.63 38.10
CA LYS A 435 2.15 6.21 38.13
C LYS A 435 1.74 5.53 36.83
N GLN A 436 2.16 6.09 35.68
CA GLN A 436 1.79 5.58 34.37
C GLN A 436 2.44 4.24 34.06
N VAL A 437 3.72 4.05 34.39
CA VAL A 437 4.40 2.77 34.14
C VAL A 437 3.79 1.63 34.95
N ARG A 438 3.41 1.91 36.22
CA ARG A 438 2.70 0.92 37.06
C ARG A 438 1.34 0.57 36.48
N ALA A 439 0.53 1.58 36.14
CA ALA A 439 -0.81 1.36 35.58
C ALA A 439 -0.77 0.59 34.25
N SER A 440 0.21 0.89 33.39
CA SER A 440 0.39 0.20 32.12
C SER A 440 0.77 -1.27 32.31
N HIS A 441 1.63 -1.57 33.29
CA HIS A 441 2.02 -2.94 33.63
C HIS A 441 0.83 -3.75 34.16
N ASP A 442 0.00 -3.18 35.03
CA ASP A 442 -1.17 -3.86 35.58
C ASP A 442 -2.18 -4.24 34.47
N LEU A 443 -2.41 -3.34 33.50
CA LEU A 443 -3.27 -3.61 32.35
C LEU A 443 -2.71 -4.72 31.44
N TRP A 444 -1.39 -4.73 31.24
CA TRP A 444 -0.71 -5.78 30.47
C TRP A 444 -0.85 -7.15 31.16
N VAL A 445 -0.59 -7.23 32.47
CA VAL A 445 -0.75 -8.47 33.25
C VAL A 445 -2.18 -9.00 33.17
N ASP A 446 -3.19 -8.16 33.38
CA ASP A 446 -4.61 -8.54 33.28
C ASP A 446 -4.95 -9.11 31.88
N SER A 447 -4.45 -8.49 30.82
CA SER A 447 -4.66 -8.97 29.46
C SER A 447 -4.00 -10.34 29.22
N CYS A 448 -2.78 -10.53 29.69
CA CYS A 448 -2.07 -11.81 29.57
C CYS A 448 -2.81 -12.93 30.32
N LEU A 449 -3.27 -12.68 31.54
CA LEU A 449 -4.03 -13.67 32.32
C LEU A 449 -5.32 -14.08 31.60
N LYS A 450 -6.07 -13.12 31.03
CA LYS A 450 -7.29 -13.40 30.23
C LYS A 450 -7.02 -14.24 28.98
N GLN A 451 -5.82 -14.13 28.41
CA GLN A 451 -5.40 -14.91 27.24
C GLN A 451 -4.82 -16.30 27.61
N GLY A 452 -4.83 -16.66 28.89
CA GLY A 452 -4.35 -17.95 29.40
C GLY A 452 -2.84 -18.02 29.60
N TRP A 453 -2.15 -16.88 29.70
CA TRP A 453 -0.74 -16.86 30.10
C TRP A 453 -0.60 -17.07 31.60
N HIS A 454 0.47 -17.75 32.01
CA HIS A 454 0.79 -17.97 33.42
C HIS A 454 2.27 -17.75 33.71
N LEU A 455 2.58 -17.50 34.98
CA LEU A 455 3.93 -17.25 35.45
C LEU A 455 4.77 -18.53 35.40
N ASP A 456 5.94 -18.46 34.76
CA ASP A 456 6.99 -19.49 34.82
C ASP A 456 8.37 -18.83 34.70
N ARG A 457 9.46 -19.57 34.96
CA ARG A 457 10.83 -19.06 34.94
C ARG A 457 11.32 -18.67 33.55
N GLU A 458 10.75 -19.30 32.52
CA GLU A 458 11.14 -19.09 31.13
C GLU A 458 9.94 -18.60 30.33
N TYR A 459 10.21 -17.77 29.32
CA TYR A 459 9.21 -17.39 28.35
C TYR A 459 8.98 -18.53 27.34
N SER A 460 7.73 -18.93 27.14
CA SER A 460 7.37 -19.87 26.07
C SER A 460 5.98 -19.57 25.53
N GLU A 461 5.91 -19.23 24.26
CA GLU A 461 4.65 -18.99 23.55
C GLU A 461 3.81 -20.27 23.42
N LYS A 462 4.44 -21.40 23.05
CA LYS A 462 3.77 -22.70 22.95
C LYS A 462 3.12 -23.15 24.26
N LYS A 463 3.74 -22.83 25.40
CA LYS A 463 3.22 -23.16 26.73
C LYS A 463 2.41 -22.02 27.36
N LYS A 464 2.34 -20.85 26.72
CA LYS A 464 1.79 -19.59 27.27
C LYS A 464 2.37 -19.23 28.64
N THR A 465 3.70 -19.13 28.73
CA THR A 465 4.43 -18.80 29.97
C THR A 465 5.23 -17.52 29.81
N ASN A 466 5.26 -16.68 30.85
CA ASN A 466 6.03 -15.43 30.86
C ASN A 466 6.56 -15.10 32.28
N PRO A 467 7.88 -14.86 32.46
CA PRO A 467 8.50 -14.60 33.76
C PRO A 467 8.15 -13.23 34.37
N TYR A 468 7.59 -12.30 33.59
CA TYR A 468 7.29 -10.94 34.04
C TYR A 468 5.84 -10.76 34.52
N LEU A 469 5.05 -11.83 34.62
CA LEU A 469 3.71 -11.83 35.24
C LEU A 469 3.78 -11.76 36.77
N LEU A 470 4.46 -10.73 37.26
CA LEU A 470 4.67 -10.40 38.66
C LEU A 470 4.08 -9.02 38.96
N ALA A 471 3.83 -8.73 40.25
CA ALA A 471 3.55 -7.37 40.69
C ALA A 471 4.69 -6.43 40.27
N PHE A 472 4.36 -5.19 39.88
CA PHE A 472 5.32 -4.22 39.35
C PHE A 472 6.55 -4.04 40.26
N GLU A 473 6.36 -4.03 41.58
CA GLU A 473 7.42 -3.87 42.58
C GLU A 473 8.47 -4.99 42.52
N LYS A 474 8.06 -6.19 42.08
CA LYS A 474 8.89 -7.39 42.02
C LYS A 474 9.62 -7.58 40.69
N LEU A 475 9.40 -6.68 39.73
CA LEU A 475 10.15 -6.73 38.47
C LEU A 475 11.64 -6.41 38.69
N PRO A 476 12.53 -6.90 37.83
CA PRO A 476 13.91 -6.44 37.77
C PRO A 476 13.99 -4.94 37.50
N GLU A 477 14.94 -4.25 38.13
CA GLU A 477 15.05 -2.79 37.98
C GLU A 477 15.37 -2.37 36.55
N GLU A 478 16.10 -3.18 35.81
CA GLU A 478 16.38 -2.98 34.38
C GLU A 478 15.10 -2.92 33.53
N VAL A 479 14.13 -3.80 33.84
CA VAL A 479 12.83 -3.81 33.15
C VAL A 479 12.01 -2.57 33.50
N LYS A 480 12.02 -2.16 34.78
CA LYS A 480 11.35 -0.92 35.21
C LYS A 480 11.97 0.32 34.58
N ALA A 481 13.29 0.35 34.45
CA ALA A 481 14.02 1.45 33.80
C ALA A 481 13.59 1.61 32.33
N ASN A 482 13.46 0.51 31.59
CA ASN A 482 12.95 0.54 30.21
C ASN A 482 11.53 1.10 30.11
N TYR A 483 10.62 0.70 31.02
CA TYR A 483 9.26 1.25 31.03
C TYR A 483 9.25 2.77 31.28
N ARG A 484 10.10 3.26 32.18
CA ARG A 484 10.24 4.70 32.45
C ARG A 484 10.80 5.45 31.25
N GLU A 485 11.81 4.90 30.58
CA GLU A 485 12.40 5.50 29.39
C GLU A 485 11.37 5.64 28.26
N GLN A 486 10.60 4.58 27.98
CA GLN A 486 9.52 4.61 27.00
C GLN A 486 8.46 5.66 27.36
N CYS A 487 8.06 5.73 28.64
CA CYS A 487 7.10 6.72 29.10
C CYS A 487 7.63 8.16 28.92
N ARG A 488 8.90 8.43 29.25
CA ARG A 488 9.54 9.73 29.03
C ARG A 488 9.62 10.09 27.56
N ALA A 489 9.99 9.15 26.69
CA ALA A 489 10.03 9.38 25.24
C ALA A 489 8.65 9.80 24.70
N ASN A 490 7.59 9.12 25.13
CA ASN A 490 6.21 9.48 24.76
C ASN A 490 5.82 10.87 25.25
N LEU A 491 6.16 11.22 26.49
CA LEU A 491 5.87 12.54 27.05
C LEU A 491 6.65 13.66 26.34
N LYS A 492 7.92 13.41 25.99
CA LYS A 492 8.73 14.36 25.20
C LYS A 492 8.14 14.56 23.82
N MET A 493 7.64 13.50 23.19
CA MET A 493 6.96 13.59 21.90
C MET A 493 5.67 14.41 21.98
N ILE A 494 4.84 14.17 23.00
CA ILE A 494 3.63 14.97 23.26
C ILE A 494 4.00 16.45 23.45
N TYR A 495 5.05 16.74 24.21
CA TYR A 495 5.52 18.11 24.43
C TYR A 495 6.08 18.77 23.16
N ALA A 496 6.87 18.04 22.36
CA ALA A 496 7.40 18.50 21.07
C ALA A 496 6.30 18.83 20.05
N LEU A 497 5.17 18.12 20.13
CA LEU A 497 3.98 18.36 19.31
C LEU A 497 3.16 19.59 19.76
N GLY A 498 3.64 20.36 20.75
CA GLY A 498 3.02 21.61 21.19
C GLY A 498 1.97 21.47 22.29
N TYR A 499 1.80 20.28 22.87
CA TYR A 499 0.88 20.07 23.99
C TYR A 499 1.51 20.53 25.31
N THR A 500 0.69 21.14 26.19
CA THR A 500 1.14 21.57 27.52
C THR A 500 0.85 20.49 28.56
N LEU A 501 1.87 20.07 29.32
CA LEU A 501 1.72 19.14 30.44
C LEU A 501 1.43 19.92 31.73
N ASN A 502 0.19 19.83 32.24
CA ASN A 502 -0.23 20.47 33.48
C ASN A 502 -0.41 19.42 34.60
N THR A 503 0.42 19.47 35.63
CA THR A 503 0.30 18.62 36.82
C THR A 503 -0.71 19.21 37.82
N GLN A 504 -1.98 19.33 37.43
CA GLN A 504 -3.03 19.66 38.41
C GLN A 504 -3.54 18.36 39.04
N THR A 505 -3.19 18.13 40.31
CA THR A 505 -3.85 17.12 41.15
C THR A 505 -5.32 17.50 41.26
N GLY A 506 -6.20 16.72 40.65
CA GLY A 506 -7.64 16.88 40.82
C GLY A 506 -8.00 16.78 42.30
N ASN A 507 -8.33 17.91 42.92
CA ASN A 507 -9.07 17.92 44.17
C ASN A 507 -10.38 17.17 43.92
N LYS A 508 -10.52 16.00 44.53
CA LYS A 508 -11.82 15.35 44.73
C LYS A 508 -12.73 16.37 45.42
N LYS A 509 -13.76 16.85 44.73
CA LYS A 509 -14.92 17.41 45.40
C LYS A 509 -15.78 16.24 45.86
N GLU A 510 -15.84 16.08 47.17
CA GLU A 510 -16.81 15.26 47.91
C GLU A 510 -18.26 15.64 47.59
#